data_AF-A0A2E0IBG8-F1
#
_entry.id   AF-A0A2E0IBG8-F1
#
_cell.length_a   1.000
_cell.length_b   1.000
_cell.length_c   1.000
_cell.angle_alpha   90.00
_cell.angle_beta   90.00
_cell.angle_gamma   90.00
#
_symmetry.space_group_name_H-M   'P 1'
#
loop_
_entity.id
_entity.type
_entity.pdbx_description
1 polymer ?
#
loop_
_entity_poly.entity_id
_entity_poly.type
_entity_poly.pdbx_seq_one_letter_code
_entity_poly.pdbx_strand_id
1 'polypeptide(L)'
;DEGWYGPEGGGHANMSPEEWLDSNQGNDNIHYAVPNDYLICSGISTYDPVEEWPAHCGTGFEDPTYGINWRHYTYIAPEYGSNDNHTGYIWTIDTTDPAQPFLVSKWKLPGEGMKENGSHPQHWIPGGYIFSPHNGDTGPSGHVYYTHYHAGAWMTDHGEIWDDLVWENGVPEPSRGFQAIEQLAETRTVGYYLPAGPPWIENATEVLGYDMADCWASCMIPFDWGLQYDPRGFVYISEMVSGIYVVQFDEDYDPRYDYPPLWTELMDDE
;
A
#
# COMPACT_ATOMS: atom_id res chain seq x y z
N ASP A 1 -4.17 -16.20 28.23
CA ASP A 1 -3.45 -16.30 26.95
C ASP A 1 -2.40 -15.21 26.85
N GLU A 2 -1.17 -15.54 27.27
CA GLU A 2 0.03 -14.69 27.19
C GLU A 2 0.77 -14.90 25.85
N GLY A 3 0.01 -15.12 24.78
CA GLY A 3 0.57 -15.32 23.44
C GLY A 3 0.74 -13.98 22.73
N TRP A 4 1.56 -13.98 21.67
CA TRP A 4 1.70 -12.89 20.71
C TRP A 4 0.33 -12.30 20.28
N TYR A 5 -0.72 -13.11 20.22
CA TYR A 5 -2.08 -12.70 19.83
C TYR A 5 -3.04 -12.38 21.01
N GLY A 6 -2.56 -12.36 22.26
CA GLY A 6 -3.36 -11.94 23.42
C GLY A 6 -3.52 -10.42 23.49
N PRO A 7 -4.45 -9.85 24.29
CA PRO A 7 -4.67 -8.40 24.40
C PRO A 7 -3.42 -7.60 24.84
N GLU A 8 -2.43 -8.27 25.42
CA GLU A 8 -1.13 -7.70 25.83
C GLU A 8 0.05 -8.14 24.91
N GLY A 9 -0.23 -8.91 23.84
CA GLY A 9 0.76 -9.40 22.88
C GLY A 9 0.85 -8.52 21.63
N GLY A 10 2.03 -8.39 21.03
CA GLY A 10 2.28 -7.51 19.87
C GLY A 10 1.63 -7.93 18.53
N GLY A 11 0.83 -9.00 18.50
CA GLY A 11 0.24 -9.56 17.28
C GLY A 11 -0.87 -8.73 16.65
N HIS A 12 -1.41 -7.76 17.38
CA HIS A 12 -2.29 -6.69 16.87
C HIS A 12 -1.58 -5.33 16.94
N ALA A 13 -0.24 -5.33 16.97
CA ALA A 13 0.60 -4.12 16.96
C ALA A 13 0.21 -3.09 18.04
N ASN A 14 -0.15 -3.58 19.23
CA ASN A 14 -0.62 -2.81 20.40
C ASN A 14 -1.95 -2.06 20.21
N MET A 15 -2.78 -2.42 19.22
CA MET A 15 -4.15 -1.93 19.10
C MET A 15 -5.10 -2.59 20.11
N SER A 16 -6.25 -1.96 20.39
CA SER A 16 -7.29 -2.64 21.16
C SER A 16 -7.95 -3.74 20.33
N PRO A 17 -8.45 -4.83 20.95
CA PRO A 17 -9.24 -5.84 20.25
C PRO A 17 -10.45 -5.26 19.52
N GLU A 18 -11.07 -4.20 20.05
CA GLU A 18 -12.21 -3.54 19.41
C GLU A 18 -11.80 -2.85 18.11
N GLU A 19 -10.64 -2.19 18.04
CA GLU A 19 -10.15 -1.60 16.79
C GLU A 19 -9.69 -2.70 15.83
N TRP A 20 -8.89 -3.67 16.30
CA TRP A 20 -8.35 -4.75 15.46
C TRP A 20 -9.40 -5.68 14.88
N LEU A 21 -10.52 -5.92 15.58
CA LEU A 21 -11.59 -6.82 15.13
C LEU A 21 -12.83 -6.07 14.65
N ASP A 22 -12.77 -4.75 14.43
CA ASP A 22 -13.91 -4.00 13.89
C ASP A 22 -14.13 -4.34 12.41
N SER A 23 -15.02 -5.31 12.18
CA SER A 23 -15.47 -5.65 10.83
C SER A 23 -16.14 -4.48 10.11
N ASN A 24 -16.60 -3.43 10.83
CA ASN A 24 -17.12 -2.19 10.25
C ASN A 24 -16.02 -1.28 9.68
N GLN A 25 -14.75 -1.52 9.99
CA GLN A 25 -13.61 -0.92 9.28
C GLN A 25 -13.07 -1.85 8.18
N GLY A 26 -13.73 -2.99 8.01
CA GLY A 26 -13.23 -4.08 7.19
C GLY A 26 -12.16 -4.90 7.90
N ASN A 27 -11.90 -4.81 9.20
CA ASN A 27 -10.81 -5.60 9.78
C ASN A 27 -11.16 -7.11 9.87
N ASP A 28 -10.21 -7.97 9.51
CA ASP A 28 -10.32 -9.43 9.58
C ASP A 28 -8.90 -10.05 9.68
N ASN A 29 -8.81 -11.38 9.63
CA ASN A 29 -7.56 -12.13 9.61
C ASN A 29 -6.63 -11.60 8.51
N ILE A 30 -5.39 -11.28 8.90
CA ILE A 30 -4.35 -10.84 7.98
C ILE A 30 -4.11 -11.91 6.92
N HIS A 31 -4.23 -11.50 5.67
CA HIS A 31 -3.97 -12.37 4.52
C HIS A 31 -2.63 -12.00 3.87
N TYR A 32 -2.33 -10.70 3.80
CA TYR A 32 -1.14 -10.17 3.15
C TYR A 32 -0.23 -9.49 4.15
N ALA A 33 1.06 -9.76 4.02
CA ALA A 33 2.11 -9.08 4.75
C ALA A 33 3.27 -8.81 3.78
N VAL A 34 3.57 -7.53 3.58
CA VAL A 34 4.64 -7.06 2.69
C VAL A 34 5.68 -6.36 3.58
N PRO A 35 6.81 -6.99 3.91
CA PRO A 35 7.90 -6.31 4.59
C PRO A 35 8.65 -5.41 3.61
N ASN A 36 9.04 -4.22 4.05
CA ASN A 36 9.91 -3.36 3.25
C ASN A 36 11.31 -3.98 3.13
N ASP A 37 11.88 -3.98 1.94
CA ASP A 37 13.24 -4.49 1.72
C ASP A 37 14.33 -3.61 2.38
N TYR A 38 14.03 -2.35 2.62
CA TYR A 38 14.99 -1.35 3.09
C TYR A 38 14.56 -0.68 4.40
N LEU A 39 15.55 -0.22 5.16
CA LEU A 39 15.32 0.74 6.24
C LEU A 39 15.09 2.11 5.64
N ILE A 40 14.04 2.77 6.10
CA ILE A 40 13.59 4.07 5.61
C ILE A 40 13.87 5.16 6.66
N CYS A 41 14.33 6.32 6.22
CA CYS A 41 14.47 7.50 7.05
C CYS A 41 14.03 8.73 6.24
N SER A 42 12.83 9.26 6.47
CA SER A 42 12.38 10.52 5.82
C SER A 42 12.43 10.50 4.30
N GLY A 43 11.83 9.47 3.70
CA GLY A 43 11.73 9.32 2.25
C GLY A 43 13.03 8.89 1.55
N ILE A 44 14.07 8.49 2.30
CA ILE A 44 15.27 7.86 1.75
C ILE A 44 15.47 6.46 2.32
N SER A 45 16.35 5.68 1.68
CA SER A 45 16.87 4.44 2.22
C SER A 45 18.37 4.26 2.00
N THR A 46 18.86 3.08 2.37
CA THR A 46 20.26 2.69 2.11
C THR A 46 20.57 2.46 0.64
N TYR A 47 19.55 2.47 -0.23
CA TYR A 47 19.73 2.46 -1.68
C TYR A 47 20.17 3.82 -2.23
N ASP A 48 19.76 4.91 -1.57
CA ASP A 48 20.03 6.28 -1.99
C ASP A 48 21.47 6.73 -1.67
N PRO A 49 22.06 7.65 -2.46
CA PRO A 49 23.40 8.18 -2.18
C PRO A 49 23.48 8.85 -0.81
N VAL A 50 24.53 8.55 -0.05
CA VAL A 50 24.73 9.07 1.31
C VAL A 50 24.74 10.61 1.36
N GLU A 51 25.19 11.26 0.28
CA GLU A 51 25.21 12.72 0.18
C GLU A 51 23.81 13.37 0.11
N GLU A 52 22.79 12.58 -0.23
CA GLU A 52 21.39 13.01 -0.30
C GLU A 52 20.65 12.79 1.01
N TRP A 53 21.27 12.08 1.97
CA TRP A 53 20.62 11.73 3.22
C TRP A 53 20.35 12.97 4.08
N PRO A 54 19.12 13.14 4.61
CA PRO A 54 18.82 14.20 5.55
C PRO A 54 19.73 14.15 6.78
N ALA A 55 20.07 15.31 7.34
CA ALA A 55 21.02 15.41 8.45
C ALA A 55 20.59 14.59 9.67
N HIS A 56 19.29 14.46 9.93
CA HIS A 56 18.74 13.67 11.02
C HIS A 56 18.66 12.18 10.74
N CYS A 57 19.08 11.71 9.56
CA CYS A 57 19.37 10.30 9.28
C CYS A 57 20.82 9.93 9.62
N GLY A 58 21.68 10.93 9.87
CA GLY A 58 23.05 10.73 10.35
C GLY A 58 23.89 9.86 9.43
N THR A 59 24.60 8.90 10.01
CA THR A 59 25.46 7.95 9.29
C THR A 59 24.79 6.60 8.99
N GLY A 60 23.47 6.51 9.17
CA GLY A 60 22.69 5.28 8.98
C GLY A 60 22.09 4.74 10.28
N PHE A 61 21.51 3.54 10.21
CA PHE A 61 20.80 2.92 11.34
C PHE A 61 21.69 2.59 12.55
N GLU A 62 23.01 2.50 12.36
CA GLU A 62 23.97 2.29 13.46
C GLU A 62 24.40 3.60 14.14
N ASP A 63 23.96 4.76 13.65
CA ASP A 63 24.31 6.05 14.22
C ASP A 63 23.80 6.14 15.67
N PRO A 64 24.65 6.45 16.65
CA PRO A 64 24.26 6.44 18.06
C PRO A 64 23.25 7.52 18.45
N THR A 65 23.08 8.56 17.61
CA THR A 65 22.13 9.65 17.84
C THR A 65 20.93 9.56 16.91
N TYR A 66 21.18 9.27 15.63
CA TYR A 66 20.17 9.34 14.56
C TYR A 66 19.68 7.98 14.07
N GLY A 67 20.30 6.88 14.52
CA GLY A 67 19.91 5.52 14.12
C GLY A 67 18.47 5.16 14.48
N ILE A 68 17.91 5.82 15.51
CA ILE A 68 16.49 5.70 15.90
C ILE A 68 15.50 6.14 14.82
N ASN A 69 15.93 6.95 13.84
CA ASN A 69 15.07 7.44 12.77
C ASN A 69 14.97 6.49 11.57
N TRP A 70 15.81 5.45 11.55
CA TRP A 70 15.78 4.42 10.50
C TRP A 70 14.78 3.34 10.87
N ARG A 71 13.72 3.21 10.08
CA ARG A 71 12.59 2.32 10.36
C ARG A 71 12.44 1.23 9.32
N HIS A 72 12.12 0.04 9.81
CA HIS A 72 11.62 -1.05 8.97
C HIS A 72 10.11 -1.12 9.13
N TYR A 73 9.40 -1.14 8.02
CA TYR A 73 7.95 -1.24 8.01
C TYR A 73 7.50 -2.58 7.45
N THR A 74 6.37 -3.06 7.96
CA THR A 74 5.62 -4.16 7.35
C THR A 74 4.20 -3.72 7.16
N TYR A 75 3.73 -3.87 5.93
CA TYR A 75 2.39 -3.51 5.52
C TYR A 75 1.52 -4.74 5.56
N ILE A 76 0.40 -4.66 6.29
CA ILE A 76 -0.50 -5.79 6.46
C ILE A 76 -1.91 -5.43 6.02
N ALA A 77 -2.55 -6.38 5.36
CA ALA A 77 -3.92 -6.22 4.91
C ALA A 77 -4.67 -7.56 5.05
N PRO A 78 -5.95 -7.53 5.44
CA PRO A 78 -6.81 -8.70 5.31
C PRO A 78 -7.25 -8.90 3.84
N GLU A 79 -7.75 -10.11 3.52
CA GLU A 79 -8.48 -10.36 2.27
C GLU A 79 -9.97 -10.51 2.54
N TYR A 80 -10.80 -9.89 1.72
CA TYR A 80 -12.26 -10.02 1.82
C TYR A 80 -12.83 -10.63 0.55
N GLY A 81 -13.56 -11.74 0.68
CA GLY A 81 -14.40 -12.25 -0.41
C GLY A 81 -15.74 -11.50 -0.53
N SER A 82 -16.21 -10.90 0.56
CA SER A 82 -17.35 -9.98 0.62
C SER A 82 -17.43 -9.42 2.05
N ASN A 83 -17.52 -8.11 2.23
CA ASN A 83 -17.86 -7.50 3.52
C ASN A 83 -18.65 -6.21 3.29
N ASP A 84 -19.20 -5.58 4.34
CA ASP A 84 -19.94 -4.32 4.16
C ASP A 84 -19.04 -3.12 3.77
N ASN A 85 -17.71 -3.21 3.89
CA ASN A 85 -16.78 -2.07 3.74
C ASN A 85 -15.89 -2.09 2.50
N HIS A 86 -15.94 -3.19 1.74
CA HIS A 86 -15.29 -3.60 0.49
C HIS A 86 -13.77 -3.40 0.35
N THR A 87 -13.20 -2.34 0.92
CA THR A 87 -11.81 -1.90 0.76
C THR A 87 -10.95 -2.24 1.96
N GLY A 88 -11.48 -2.05 3.17
CA GLY A 88 -10.73 -2.22 4.42
C GLY A 88 -9.57 -1.23 4.55
N TYR A 89 -8.66 -1.51 5.49
CA TYR A 89 -7.40 -0.78 5.64
C TYR A 89 -6.20 -1.67 5.34
N ILE A 90 -5.18 -1.04 4.78
CA ILE A 90 -3.80 -1.49 4.80
C ILE A 90 -3.13 -0.80 5.99
N TRP A 91 -2.52 -1.57 6.87
CA TRP A 91 -1.90 -1.09 8.10
C TRP A 91 -0.38 -1.09 7.94
N THR A 92 0.25 0.02 8.32
CA THR A 92 1.71 0.15 8.36
C THR A 92 2.18 -0.07 9.78
N ILE A 93 2.93 -1.15 9.98
CA ILE A 93 3.47 -1.56 11.27
C ILE A 93 4.96 -1.28 11.28
N ASP A 94 5.45 -0.56 12.29
CA ASP A 94 6.88 -0.51 12.58
C ASP A 94 7.30 -1.89 13.09
N THR A 95 8.20 -2.54 12.35
CA THR A 95 8.76 -3.85 12.66
C THR A 95 10.28 -3.80 12.79
N THR A 96 10.82 -2.61 13.07
CA THR A 96 12.26 -2.37 13.27
C THR A 96 12.82 -3.26 14.38
N ASP A 97 12.10 -3.33 15.51
CA ASP A 97 12.29 -4.39 16.50
C ASP A 97 11.19 -5.44 16.32
N PRO A 98 11.49 -6.61 15.72
CA PRO A 98 10.48 -7.64 15.49
C PRO A 98 9.93 -8.25 16.79
N ALA A 99 10.51 -7.96 17.96
CA ALA A 99 9.96 -8.36 19.24
C ALA A 99 8.92 -7.37 19.79
N GLN A 100 8.88 -6.14 19.27
CA GLN A 100 8.00 -5.05 19.73
C GLN A 100 7.39 -4.25 18.56
N PRO A 101 6.63 -4.88 17.66
CA PRO A 101 6.01 -4.16 16.57
C PRO A 101 4.85 -3.28 17.05
N PHE A 102 4.62 -2.16 16.37
CA PHE A 102 3.50 -1.27 16.70
C PHE A 102 2.96 -0.51 15.48
N LEU A 103 1.68 -0.13 15.56
CA LEU A 103 1.01 0.60 14.49
C LEU A 103 1.55 2.04 14.37
N VAL A 104 1.84 2.46 13.14
CA VAL A 104 2.31 3.83 12.84
C VAL A 104 1.49 4.56 11.78
N SER A 105 0.83 3.83 10.87
CA SER A 105 -0.06 4.43 9.88
C SER A 105 -1.11 3.44 9.40
N LYS A 106 -2.15 3.95 8.76
CA LYS A 106 -3.16 3.16 8.07
C LYS A 106 -3.63 3.90 6.83
N TRP A 107 -3.89 3.14 5.78
CA TRP A 107 -4.39 3.63 4.51
C TRP A 107 -5.61 2.84 4.07
N LYS A 108 -6.50 3.50 3.33
CA LYS A 108 -7.61 2.85 2.63
C LYS A 108 -7.74 3.49 1.27
N LEU A 109 -8.41 2.79 0.36
CA LEU A 109 -8.76 3.36 -0.94
C LEU A 109 -9.45 4.72 -0.77
N PRO A 110 -9.03 5.75 -1.52
CA PRO A 110 -9.53 7.10 -1.35
C PRO A 110 -10.99 7.23 -1.81
N GLY A 111 -11.66 8.21 -1.21
CA GLY A 111 -13.05 8.55 -1.50
C GLY A 111 -14.07 7.89 -0.56
N GLU A 112 -15.33 8.32 -0.71
CA GLU A 112 -16.50 7.78 -0.02
C GLU A 112 -17.34 6.95 -1.01
N GLY A 113 -17.93 5.86 -0.53
CA GLY A 113 -18.89 5.05 -1.30
C GLY A 113 -20.33 5.54 -1.12
N MET A 114 -21.26 4.98 -1.90
CA MET A 114 -22.68 5.30 -1.79
C MET A 114 -23.51 4.01 -1.63
N LYS A 115 -24.04 3.76 -0.44
CA LYS A 115 -24.98 2.66 -0.17
C LYS A 115 -26.42 3.11 -0.37
N GLU A 116 -27.35 2.15 -0.39
CA GLU A 116 -28.80 2.44 -0.48
C GLU A 116 -29.30 3.39 0.62
N ASN A 117 -28.64 3.40 1.78
CA ASN A 117 -28.97 4.24 2.94
C ASN A 117 -28.17 5.56 3.02
N GLY A 118 -27.31 5.88 2.05
CA GLY A 118 -26.55 7.14 1.99
C GLY A 118 -25.05 6.99 1.77
N SER A 119 -24.29 8.05 2.06
CA SER A 119 -22.81 8.04 1.95
C SER A 119 -22.22 7.02 2.94
N HIS A 120 -21.16 6.37 2.49
CA HIS A 120 -20.40 5.38 3.23
C HIS A 120 -18.93 5.80 3.29
N PRO A 121 -18.28 5.82 4.47
CA PRO A 121 -16.95 6.41 4.63
C PRO A 121 -15.84 5.62 3.93
N GLN A 122 -16.10 4.37 3.53
CA GLN A 122 -15.19 3.56 2.71
C GLN A 122 -15.71 3.48 1.29
N HIS A 123 -14.80 3.36 0.32
CA HIS A 123 -15.15 3.16 -1.08
C HIS A 123 -16.05 1.93 -1.22
N TRP A 124 -17.19 2.10 -1.85
CA TRP A 124 -18.19 1.05 -2.05
C TRP A 124 -18.92 1.32 -3.36
N ILE A 125 -18.97 0.30 -4.23
CA ILE A 125 -19.69 0.35 -5.50
C ILE A 125 -20.67 -0.84 -5.53
N PRO A 126 -21.96 -0.60 -5.84
CA PRO A 126 -22.94 -1.68 -5.98
C PRO A 126 -22.57 -2.66 -7.10
N GLY A 127 -23.06 -3.90 -7.01
CA GLY A 127 -22.96 -4.87 -8.11
C GLY A 127 -22.00 -6.03 -7.90
N GLY A 128 -21.47 -6.23 -6.69
CA GLY A 128 -20.65 -7.41 -6.36
C GLY A 128 -19.14 -7.25 -6.60
N TYR A 129 -18.69 -6.03 -6.93
CA TYR A 129 -17.27 -5.70 -6.97
C TYR A 129 -16.64 -5.87 -5.60
N ILE A 130 -15.48 -6.51 -5.54
CA ILE A 130 -14.67 -6.68 -4.33
C ILE A 130 -13.48 -5.73 -4.46
N PHE A 131 -13.18 -4.90 -3.46
CA PHE A 131 -12.02 -3.99 -3.51
C PHE A 131 -10.94 -4.39 -2.52
N SER A 132 -10.81 -5.69 -2.29
CA SER A 132 -9.84 -6.24 -1.37
C SER A 132 -8.43 -5.99 -1.90
N PRO A 133 -7.48 -5.56 -1.05
CA PRO A 133 -6.07 -5.70 -1.34
C PRO A 133 -5.76 -7.17 -1.64
N HIS A 134 -4.82 -7.42 -2.55
CA HIS A 134 -4.48 -8.77 -2.98
C HIS A 134 -3.00 -9.05 -3.14
N ASN A 135 -2.22 -8.08 -3.61
CA ASN A 135 -0.79 -8.24 -3.72
C ASN A 135 -0.10 -6.89 -3.54
N GLY A 136 1.18 -6.90 -3.23
CA GLY A 136 1.94 -5.68 -3.14
C GLY A 136 3.43 -5.92 -3.05
N ASP A 137 4.18 -4.87 -3.35
CA ASP A 137 5.64 -4.87 -3.34
C ASP A 137 6.15 -3.46 -2.99
N THR A 138 7.43 -3.36 -2.63
CA THR A 138 8.02 -2.13 -2.08
C THR A 138 9.08 -1.54 -3.00
N GLY A 139 9.01 -0.21 -3.17
CA GLY A 139 10.10 0.57 -3.72
C GLY A 139 11.15 0.89 -2.66
N PRO A 140 12.34 1.37 -3.08
CA PRO A 140 13.47 1.56 -2.19
C PRO A 140 13.26 2.68 -1.17
N SER A 141 12.47 3.70 -1.49
CA SER A 141 12.46 4.96 -0.72
C SER A 141 11.15 5.19 0.04
N GLY A 142 10.49 4.10 0.45
CA GLY A 142 9.24 4.15 1.23
C GLY A 142 7.98 4.08 0.38
N HIS A 143 8.09 3.99 -0.95
CA HIS A 143 6.97 3.70 -1.83
C HIS A 143 6.49 2.27 -1.65
N VAL A 144 5.17 2.09 -1.67
CA VAL A 144 4.54 0.78 -1.67
C VAL A 144 3.47 0.72 -2.74
N TYR A 145 3.48 -0.39 -3.44
CA TYR A 145 2.64 -0.68 -4.58
C TYR A 145 1.69 -1.80 -4.19
N TYR A 146 0.38 -1.61 -4.40
CA TYR A 146 -0.63 -2.62 -4.07
C TYR A 146 -1.58 -2.83 -5.23
N THR A 147 -1.96 -4.07 -5.49
CA THR A 147 -3.14 -4.36 -6.30
C THR A 147 -4.35 -4.60 -5.42
N HIS A 148 -5.48 -4.12 -5.89
CA HIS A 148 -6.78 -4.41 -5.34
C HIS A 148 -7.62 -5.09 -6.41
N TYR A 149 -8.43 -6.06 -6.00
CA TYR A 149 -9.51 -6.55 -6.85
C TYR A 149 -10.35 -5.36 -7.31
N HIS A 150 -10.69 -5.27 -8.61
CA HIS A 150 -11.60 -4.25 -9.19
C HIS A 150 -11.27 -2.77 -8.97
N ALA A 151 -10.24 -2.41 -8.20
CA ALA A 151 -9.81 -1.03 -7.97
C ALA A 151 -8.44 -0.72 -8.58
N GLY A 152 -7.84 -1.68 -9.29
CA GLY A 152 -6.56 -1.48 -9.98
C GLY A 152 -5.34 -1.53 -9.05
N ALA A 153 -4.24 -0.94 -9.52
CA ALA A 153 -3.00 -0.80 -8.77
C ALA A 153 -2.88 0.60 -8.16
N TRP A 154 -2.37 0.68 -6.93
CA TRP A 154 -2.23 1.90 -6.15
C TRP A 154 -0.80 2.05 -5.67
N MET A 155 -0.35 3.29 -5.65
CA MET A 155 0.99 3.70 -5.21
C MET A 155 0.81 4.60 -4.02
N THR A 156 1.46 4.24 -2.92
CA THR A 156 1.40 4.98 -1.66
C THR A 156 2.79 5.29 -1.17
N ASP A 157 2.96 6.46 -0.54
CA ASP A 157 4.20 6.89 0.05
C ASP A 157 4.13 6.75 1.58
N HIS A 158 5.11 6.00 2.10
CA HIS A 158 5.32 5.73 3.53
C HIS A 158 6.69 6.25 4.00
N GLY A 159 7.40 7.02 3.18
CA GLY A 159 8.74 7.54 3.43
C GLY A 159 8.82 8.46 4.64
N GLU A 160 7.80 9.29 4.84
CA GLU A 160 7.74 10.31 5.91
C GLU A 160 6.97 9.83 7.16
N ILE A 161 6.55 8.55 7.23
CA ILE A 161 5.71 8.06 8.34
C ILE A 161 6.35 8.33 9.70
N TRP A 162 7.66 8.12 9.84
CA TRP A 162 8.35 8.37 11.10
C TRP A 162 8.32 9.83 11.55
N ASP A 163 8.42 10.76 10.59
CA ASP A 163 8.46 12.20 10.84
C ASP A 163 7.08 12.78 11.12
N ASP A 164 6.06 12.22 10.47
CA ASP A 164 4.67 12.65 10.56
C ASP A 164 3.94 12.14 11.81
N LEU A 165 4.53 11.19 12.54
CA LEU A 165 4.01 10.72 13.81
C LEU A 165 4.01 11.85 14.85
N VAL A 166 2.84 12.09 15.45
CA VAL A 166 2.74 12.98 16.61
C VAL A 166 2.88 12.13 17.87
N TRP A 167 3.99 12.31 18.57
CA TRP A 167 4.28 11.65 19.83
C TRP A 167 3.70 12.43 21.01
N GLU A 168 3.18 11.75 22.03
CA GLU A 168 2.60 12.36 23.25
C GLU A 168 3.56 13.38 23.91
N ASN A 169 4.86 13.08 23.88
CA ASN A 169 5.92 13.90 24.47
C ASN A 169 6.65 14.80 23.44
N GLY A 170 6.19 14.83 22.18
CA GLY A 170 6.84 15.52 21.07
C GLY A 170 8.22 14.96 20.68
N VAL A 171 8.58 13.78 21.19
CA VAL A 171 9.84 13.08 20.89
C VAL A 171 9.57 11.61 20.62
N PRO A 172 10.30 10.97 19.70
CA PRO A 172 10.07 9.57 19.40
C PRO A 172 10.40 8.62 20.55
N GLU A 173 9.49 7.68 20.84
CA GLU A 173 9.60 6.74 21.96
C GLU A 173 9.19 5.30 21.56
N PRO A 174 9.92 4.65 20.64
CA PRO A 174 9.55 3.35 20.07
C PRO A 174 9.42 2.22 21.10
N SER A 175 10.13 2.31 22.24
CA SER A 175 10.03 1.31 23.32
C SER A 175 8.66 1.26 24.00
N ARG A 176 7.86 2.33 23.89
CA ARG A 176 6.46 2.35 24.33
C ARG A 176 5.49 2.01 23.19
N GLY A 177 5.96 1.93 21.95
CA GLY A 177 5.17 1.62 20.78
C GLY A 177 3.96 2.55 20.58
N PHE A 178 2.84 1.98 20.13
CA PHE A 178 1.60 2.69 19.82
C PHE A 178 1.10 3.58 20.97
N GLN A 179 1.31 3.17 22.23
CA GLN A 179 0.87 3.93 23.41
C GLN A 179 1.62 5.26 23.63
N ALA A 180 2.68 5.54 22.87
CA ALA A 180 3.37 6.84 22.88
C ALA A 180 2.95 7.75 21.72
N ILE A 181 2.10 7.27 20.81
CA ILE A 181 1.63 8.01 19.64
C ILE A 181 0.30 8.68 19.98
N GLU A 182 0.25 10.01 19.85
CA GLU A 182 -0.98 10.82 19.97
C GLU A 182 -1.75 10.83 18.66
N GLN A 183 -1.05 10.84 17.51
CA GLN A 183 -1.66 10.81 16.18
C GLN A 183 -0.82 9.94 15.23
N LEU A 184 -1.49 8.99 14.56
CA LEU A 184 -0.89 8.20 13.48
C LEU A 184 -0.50 9.10 12.30
N ALA A 185 0.58 8.71 11.62
CA ALA A 185 1.02 9.38 10.41
C ALA A 185 0.05 9.12 9.24
N GLU A 186 -0.03 10.06 8.30
CA GLU A 186 -0.82 9.92 7.08
C GLU A 186 -0.01 9.17 6.01
N THR A 187 -0.58 8.07 5.50
CA THR A 187 -0.08 7.46 4.27
C THR A 187 -0.63 8.24 3.08
N ARG A 188 0.25 8.75 2.22
CA ARG A 188 -0.13 9.55 1.05
C ARG A 188 -0.39 8.66 -0.16
N THR A 189 -1.42 8.97 -0.93
CA THR A 189 -1.62 8.33 -2.25
C THR A 189 -0.87 9.16 -3.28
N VAL A 190 0.11 8.56 -3.95
CA VAL A 190 0.99 9.26 -4.91
C VAL A 190 0.71 8.86 -6.36
N GLY A 191 -0.02 7.77 -6.58
CA GLY A 191 -0.41 7.34 -7.92
C GLY A 191 -1.41 6.19 -7.90
N TYR A 192 -2.04 5.96 -9.05
CA TYR A 192 -2.86 4.79 -9.30
C TYR A 192 -2.87 4.46 -10.79
N TYR A 193 -3.14 3.20 -11.10
CA TYR A 193 -3.34 2.69 -12.45
C TYR A 193 -4.59 1.82 -12.48
N LEU A 194 -5.53 2.14 -13.37
CA LEU A 194 -6.71 1.32 -13.62
C LEU A 194 -6.55 0.65 -14.99
N PRO A 195 -6.65 -0.68 -15.09
CA PRO A 195 -6.65 -1.34 -16.38
C PRO A 195 -7.87 -0.92 -17.21
N ALA A 196 -7.69 -0.01 -18.15
CA ALA A 196 -8.75 0.50 -19.04
C ALA A 196 -8.85 -0.27 -20.37
N GLY A 197 -8.00 -1.27 -20.56
CA GLY A 197 -7.80 -1.92 -21.85
C GLY A 197 -7.03 -1.03 -22.84
N PRO A 198 -6.45 -1.59 -23.91
CA PRO A 198 -5.66 -0.80 -24.83
C PRO A 198 -6.49 0.18 -25.66
N PRO A 199 -6.03 1.42 -25.87
CA PRO A 199 -6.81 2.46 -26.57
C PRO A 199 -7.05 2.15 -28.06
N TRP A 200 -6.29 1.23 -28.64
CA TRP A 200 -6.48 0.78 -30.03
C TRP A 200 -7.59 -0.27 -30.19
N ILE A 201 -8.22 -0.72 -29.10
CA ILE A 201 -9.35 -1.64 -29.14
C ILE A 201 -10.64 -0.85 -28.87
N GLU A 202 -11.48 -0.72 -29.90
CA GLU A 202 -12.73 0.08 -29.86
C GLU A 202 -13.72 -0.37 -28.77
N ASN A 203 -13.77 -1.67 -28.48
CA ASN A 203 -14.54 -2.24 -27.36
C ASN A 203 -13.66 -3.23 -26.58
N ALA A 204 -12.66 -2.71 -25.85
CA ALA A 204 -11.72 -3.52 -25.09
C ALA A 204 -12.42 -4.46 -24.11
N THR A 205 -13.51 -4.00 -23.46
CA THR A 205 -14.33 -4.79 -22.54
C THR A 205 -14.86 -6.07 -23.20
N GLU A 206 -15.47 -5.98 -24.38
CA GLU A 206 -16.00 -7.17 -25.08
C GLU A 206 -14.88 -8.03 -25.66
N VAL A 207 -13.90 -7.40 -26.32
CA VAL A 207 -12.84 -8.11 -27.06
C VAL A 207 -11.92 -8.89 -26.14
N LEU A 208 -11.58 -8.31 -24.99
CA LEU A 208 -10.77 -8.97 -23.97
C LEU A 208 -11.63 -9.85 -23.05
N GLY A 209 -12.96 -9.75 -23.13
CA GLY A 209 -13.86 -10.59 -22.34
C GLY A 209 -13.86 -10.21 -20.87
N TYR A 210 -14.00 -8.91 -20.57
CA TYR A 210 -13.95 -8.39 -19.21
C TYR A 210 -15.03 -9.00 -18.31
N ASP A 211 -16.20 -9.30 -18.89
CA ASP A 211 -17.30 -9.95 -18.17
C ASP A 211 -17.21 -11.49 -18.15
N MET A 212 -16.08 -12.07 -18.58
CA MET A 212 -15.87 -13.54 -18.67
C MET A 212 -15.00 -14.09 -17.55
N ALA A 213 -14.66 -13.29 -16.54
CA ALA A 213 -13.93 -13.78 -15.37
C ALA A 213 -14.69 -14.91 -14.68
N ASP A 214 -13.92 -15.83 -14.08
CA ASP A 214 -14.50 -16.89 -13.29
C ASP A 214 -15.28 -16.30 -12.10
N CYS A 215 -16.39 -16.94 -11.74
CA CYS A 215 -17.27 -16.43 -10.71
C CYS A 215 -16.72 -16.50 -9.29
N TRP A 216 -15.59 -17.19 -9.07
CA TRP A 216 -14.85 -17.01 -7.82
C TRP A 216 -14.20 -15.63 -7.71
N ALA A 217 -13.93 -14.94 -8.82
CA ALA A 217 -13.45 -13.56 -8.91
C ALA A 217 -14.61 -12.57 -9.13
N SER A 218 -15.78 -12.83 -8.54
CA SER A 218 -17.03 -12.08 -8.76
C SER A 218 -17.58 -12.07 -10.19
N CYS A 219 -17.00 -12.84 -11.11
CA CYS A 219 -17.26 -12.76 -12.55
C CYS A 219 -17.13 -11.32 -13.13
N MET A 220 -16.29 -10.48 -12.52
CA MET A 220 -16.08 -9.08 -12.89
C MET A 220 -14.58 -8.81 -13.02
N ILE A 221 -14.20 -7.91 -13.94
CA ILE A 221 -12.83 -7.37 -14.00
C ILE A 221 -12.87 -5.85 -14.26
N PRO A 222 -11.76 -5.10 -14.07
CA PRO A 222 -10.37 -5.55 -13.93
C PRO A 222 -10.12 -6.34 -12.63
N PHE A 223 -9.32 -7.40 -12.69
CA PHE A 223 -8.92 -8.20 -11.52
C PHE A 223 -7.40 -8.33 -11.48
N ASP A 224 -6.76 -7.38 -10.79
CA ASP A 224 -5.30 -7.33 -10.68
C ASP A 224 -4.80 -8.36 -9.66
N TRP A 225 -4.36 -9.51 -10.17
CA TRP A 225 -3.91 -10.67 -9.41
C TRP A 225 -2.51 -10.51 -8.80
N GLY A 226 -1.65 -9.77 -9.47
CA GLY A 226 -0.24 -9.76 -9.13
C GLY A 226 0.39 -8.41 -9.35
N LEU A 227 1.34 -8.11 -8.48
CA LEU A 227 2.16 -6.93 -8.58
C LEU A 227 3.59 -7.30 -8.20
N GLN A 228 4.55 -6.74 -8.93
CA GLN A 228 5.95 -6.80 -8.56
C GLN A 228 6.65 -5.50 -8.94
N TYR A 229 7.43 -4.97 -8.02
CA TYR A 229 8.34 -3.86 -8.25
C TYR A 229 9.69 -4.38 -8.77
N ASP A 230 10.25 -3.68 -9.73
CA ASP A 230 11.58 -3.90 -10.27
C ASP A 230 12.46 -2.71 -9.89
N PRO A 231 13.64 -2.93 -9.28
CA PRO A 231 14.56 -1.86 -8.87
C PRO A 231 15.05 -0.92 -9.98
N ARG A 232 14.70 -1.19 -11.25
CA ARG A 232 14.88 -0.27 -12.39
C ARG A 232 13.75 0.77 -12.50
N GLY A 233 12.81 0.79 -11.56
CA GLY A 233 11.68 1.74 -11.53
C GLY A 233 10.42 1.25 -12.24
N PHE A 234 10.27 -0.06 -12.47
CA PHE A 234 9.09 -0.61 -13.14
C PHE A 234 8.18 -1.33 -12.16
N VAL A 235 6.88 -1.23 -12.39
CA VAL A 235 5.86 -2.01 -11.71
C VAL A 235 5.19 -2.91 -12.73
N TYR A 236 5.30 -4.21 -12.51
CA TYR A 236 4.63 -5.23 -13.32
C TYR A 236 3.31 -5.56 -12.65
N ILE A 237 2.21 -5.35 -13.35
CA ILE A 237 0.86 -5.61 -12.88
C ILE A 237 0.27 -6.73 -13.74
N SER A 238 -0.08 -7.85 -13.12
CA SER A 238 -0.77 -8.94 -13.83
C SER A 238 -2.27 -8.86 -13.57
N GLU A 239 -3.02 -8.63 -14.63
CA GLU A 239 -4.48 -8.69 -14.64
C GLU A 239 -4.90 -10.02 -15.28
N MET A 240 -5.88 -10.69 -14.68
CA MET A 240 -6.22 -12.08 -14.99
C MET A 240 -6.60 -12.34 -16.46
N VAL A 241 -7.13 -11.34 -17.18
CA VAL A 241 -7.75 -11.54 -18.50
C VAL A 241 -7.00 -10.80 -19.61
N SER A 242 -6.65 -9.54 -19.35
CA SER A 242 -6.03 -8.62 -20.29
C SER A 242 -4.50 -8.73 -20.34
N GLY A 243 -3.87 -9.36 -19.34
CA GLY A 243 -2.46 -9.74 -19.35
C GLY A 243 -1.59 -8.91 -18.41
N ILE A 244 -0.35 -8.65 -18.82
CA ILE A 244 0.65 -7.96 -18.00
C ILE A 244 0.80 -6.53 -18.48
N TYR A 245 0.65 -5.59 -17.54
CA TYR A 245 0.95 -4.18 -17.72
C TYR A 245 2.30 -3.86 -17.08
N VAL A 246 3.07 -3.01 -17.74
CA VAL A 246 4.32 -2.48 -17.21
C VAL A 246 4.15 -0.98 -17.12
N VAL A 247 4.18 -0.46 -15.91
CA VAL A 247 4.10 0.98 -15.64
C VAL A 247 5.41 1.44 -15.02
N GLN A 248 5.78 2.68 -15.26
CA GLN A 248 6.93 3.33 -14.65
C GLN A 248 6.41 4.51 -13.84
N PHE A 249 6.77 4.57 -12.56
CA PHE A 249 6.37 5.66 -11.68
C PHE A 249 7.43 6.75 -11.72
N ASP A 250 7.01 8.01 -11.87
CA ASP A 250 7.93 9.14 -12.10
C ASP A 250 8.92 9.34 -10.95
N GLU A 251 8.52 9.09 -9.70
CA GLU A 251 9.39 9.31 -8.53
C GLU A 251 10.42 8.17 -8.33
N ASP A 252 10.14 6.96 -8.83
CA ASP A 252 11.08 5.82 -8.82
C ASP A 252 11.80 5.65 -10.18
N TYR A 253 11.75 6.67 -11.04
CA TYR A 253 12.32 6.61 -12.38
C TYR A 253 13.85 6.50 -12.36
N ASP A 254 14.38 5.46 -13.00
CA ASP A 254 15.81 5.35 -13.29
C ASP A 254 16.11 5.77 -14.74
N PRO A 255 16.81 6.90 -14.96
CA PRO A 255 17.14 7.38 -16.31
C PRO A 255 18.03 6.43 -17.11
N ARG A 256 18.65 5.44 -16.47
CA ARG A 256 19.46 4.41 -17.15
C ARG A 256 18.59 3.38 -17.85
N TYR A 257 17.33 3.24 -17.45
CA TYR A 257 16.37 2.25 -17.94
C TYR A 257 15.08 2.92 -18.41
N ASP A 258 15.20 3.96 -19.23
CA ASP A 258 14.04 4.60 -19.84
C ASP A 258 13.22 3.60 -20.66
N TYR A 259 11.92 3.50 -20.38
CA TYR A 259 10.98 2.74 -21.19
C TYR A 259 10.01 3.70 -21.89
N PRO A 260 10.42 4.31 -23.01
CA PRO A 260 9.58 5.27 -23.69
C PRO A 260 8.27 4.59 -24.12
N PRO A 261 7.15 5.31 -24.11
CA PRO A 261 5.87 4.77 -24.56
C PRO A 261 6.05 4.19 -25.96
N LEU A 262 5.68 2.92 -26.13
CA LEU A 262 5.75 2.22 -27.43
C LEU A 262 4.89 2.91 -28.51
N TRP A 263 3.93 3.73 -28.06
CA TRP A 263 2.98 4.46 -28.89
C TRP A 263 2.96 5.91 -28.43
N THR A 264 3.68 6.78 -29.14
CA THR A 264 3.36 8.20 -29.13
C THR A 264 2.01 8.34 -29.82
N GLU A 265 1.04 9.02 -29.19
CA GLU A 265 -0.19 9.35 -29.89
C GLU A 265 0.18 9.98 -31.24
N LEU A 266 -0.42 9.49 -32.32
CA LEU A 266 -0.47 10.20 -33.59
C LEU A 266 -1.36 11.44 -33.37
N MET A 267 -0.91 12.38 -32.54
CA MET A 267 -1.55 13.68 -32.35
C MET A 267 -0.82 14.68 -33.25
N ASP A 268 -1.58 15.10 -34.26
CA ASP A 268 -1.45 16.32 -35.06
C ASP A 268 -0.39 16.39 -36.17
N ASP A 269 -0.70 15.72 -37.28
CA ASP A 269 -0.44 16.23 -38.64
C ASP A 269 -1.77 16.28 -39.44
N GLU A 270 -2.71 17.15 -39.02
CA GLU A 270 -3.74 17.73 -39.92
C GLU A 270 -3.94 19.24 -39.66
#